data_AF-A0A9P1I921-F1
#
_entry.id   AF-A0A9P1I921-F1
#
_cell.length_a   1.000
_cell.length_b   1.000
_cell.length_c   1.000
_cell.angle_alpha   90.00
_cell.angle_beta   90.00
_cell.angle_gamma   90.00
#
_symmetry.space_group_name_H-M   'P 1'
#
loop_
_entity.id
_entity.type
_entity.pdbx_description
1 polymer ?
#
loop_
_entity_poly.entity_id
_entity_poly.type
_entity_poly.pdbx_seq_one_letter_code
_entity_poly.pdbx_strand_id
1 'polypeptide(L)'
;MGDYLTESELFKRARQAIENDEPQKLTIDKHVAFLIRHLNVFPEAYNSLDSNQITLLYFALSGLDLLGELDSLLSPTRRQEYIDWIYRLQFTKG
;
A
#
# COMPACT_ATOMS: atom_id res chain seq x y z
N MET A 1 4.75 19.47 8.37
CA MET A 1 3.53 19.20 7.59
C MET A 1 3.96 19.34 6.14
N GLY A 2 4.20 18.23 5.43
CA GLY A 2 4.83 18.29 4.11
C GLY A 2 3.95 19.05 3.12
N ASP A 3 4.56 19.83 2.23
CA ASP A 3 3.87 20.54 1.16
C ASP A 3 3.26 19.52 0.19
N TYR A 4 2.05 19.06 0.50
CA TYR A 4 1.26 18.25 -0.40
C TYR A 4 0.58 19.16 -1.40
N LEU A 5 0.84 18.92 -2.68
CA LEU A 5 0.10 19.56 -3.78
C LEU A 5 -1.39 19.30 -3.60
N THR A 6 -2.19 20.33 -3.80
CA THR A 6 -3.64 20.20 -3.85
C THR A 6 -4.06 19.34 -5.04
N GLU A 7 -5.25 18.75 -4.96
CA GLU A 7 -5.83 17.93 -6.03
C GLU A 7 -5.88 18.68 -7.39
N SER A 8 -6.23 19.97 -7.35
CA SER A 8 -6.23 20.86 -8.52
C SER A 8 -4.85 21.02 -9.15
N GLU A 9 -3.80 21.12 -8.34
CA GLU A 9 -2.42 21.25 -8.82
C GLU A 9 -1.90 19.92 -9.41
N LEU A 10 -2.26 18.79 -8.81
CA LEU A 10 -1.95 17.46 -9.34
C LEU A 10 -2.60 17.25 -10.71
N PHE A 11 -3.88 17.60 -10.86
CA PHE A 11 -4.57 17.47 -12.14
C PHE A 11 -4.00 18.40 -13.21
N LYS A 12 -3.66 19.65 -12.85
CA LYS A 12 -3.02 20.57 -13.77
C LYS A 12 -1.69 20.01 -14.27
N ARG A 13 -0.88 19.46 -13.36
CA ARG A 13 0.42 18.86 -13.70
C ARG A 13 0.27 17.61 -14.57
N ALA A 14 -0.70 16.75 -14.28
CA ALA A 14 -0.99 15.57 -15.08
C ALA A 14 -1.42 15.95 -16.51
N ARG A 15 -2.28 16.97 -16.67
CA ARG A 15 -2.67 17.50 -17.98
C ARG A 15 -1.48 18.05 -18.75
N GLN A 16 -0.63 18.86 -18.11
CA GLN A 16 0.58 19.40 -18.74
C GLN A 16 1.55 18.31 -19.19
N ALA A 17 1.73 17.25 -18.38
CA ALA A 17 2.57 16.11 -18.78
C ALA A 17 2.02 15.38 -20.01
N ILE A 18 0.69 15.23 -20.12
CA ILE A 18 0.04 14.65 -21.29
C ILE A 18 0.20 15.54 -22.53
N GLU A 19 -0.01 16.86 -22.37
CA GLU A 19 0.13 17.85 -23.46
C GLU A 19 1.56 17.91 -24.00
N ASN A 20 2.55 17.76 -23.13
CA ASN A 20 3.97 17.78 -23.48
C ASN A 20 4.52 16.43 -23.96
N ASP A 21 3.68 15.38 -24.04
CA ASP A 21 4.08 13.99 -24.29
C ASP A 21 5.22 13.52 -23.34
N GLU A 22 5.21 14.05 -22.11
CA GLU A 22 6.20 13.71 -21.10
C GLU A 22 5.85 12.35 -20.47
N PRO A 23 6.72 11.34 -20.59
CA PRO A 23 6.46 10.04 -19.98
C PRO A 23 6.47 10.20 -18.45
N GLN A 24 5.32 9.92 -17.82
CA GLN A 24 5.27 9.87 -16.37
C GLN A 24 6.11 8.69 -15.89
N LYS A 25 7.27 8.99 -15.29
CA LYS A 25 8.16 7.98 -14.74
C LYS A 25 7.53 7.35 -13.51
N LEU A 26 7.24 6.05 -13.59
CA LEU A 26 6.87 5.25 -12.43
C LEU A 26 8.06 5.19 -11.45
N THR A 27 7.92 5.78 -10.26
CA THR A 27 8.97 5.78 -9.24
C THR A 27 8.77 4.61 -8.27
N ILE A 28 9.27 3.44 -8.67
CA ILE A 28 9.14 2.16 -7.94
C ILE A 28 9.44 2.33 -6.44
N ASP A 29 10.59 2.90 -6.08
CA ASP A 29 11.03 3.08 -4.69
C ASP A 29 10.00 3.84 -3.82
N LYS A 30 9.30 4.83 -4.40
CA LYS A 30 8.27 5.59 -3.67
C LYS A 30 7.03 4.75 -3.43
N HIS A 31 6.63 3.93 -4.41
CA HIS A 31 5.49 3.02 -4.25
C HIS A 31 5.82 1.92 -3.25
N VAL A 32 7.02 1.33 -3.33
CA VAL A 32 7.51 0.33 -2.38
C VAL A 32 7.51 0.91 -0.96
N ALA A 33 8.11 2.07 -0.74
CA ALA A 33 8.13 2.73 0.58
C ALA A 33 6.71 3.04 1.10
N PHE A 34 5.80 3.45 0.22
CA PHE A 34 4.40 3.69 0.57
C PHE A 34 3.68 2.41 1.00
N LEU A 35 3.81 1.32 0.23
CA LEU A 35 3.15 0.04 0.52
C LEU A 35 3.73 -0.59 1.81
N ILE A 36 5.05 -0.56 1.98
CA ILE A 36 5.75 -1.00 3.20
C ILE A 36 5.26 -0.23 4.42
N ARG A 37 5.02 1.08 4.30
CA ARG A 37 4.47 1.88 5.38
C ARG A 37 3.10 1.37 5.80
N HIS A 38 2.21 1.02 4.86
CA HIS A 38 0.89 0.45 5.18
C HIS A 38 0.99 -0.96 5.78
N LEU A 39 2.04 -1.71 5.46
CA LEU A 39 2.30 -3.02 6.06
C LEU A 39 2.89 -2.96 7.48
N ASN A 40 3.66 -1.92 7.80
CA ASN A 40 4.31 -1.72 9.11
C ASN A 40 3.46 -0.90 10.08
N VAL A 41 2.70 0.05 9.55
CA VAL A 41 1.85 0.97 10.30
C VAL A 41 0.48 0.31 10.32
N PHE A 42 0.28 -0.63 11.24
CA PHE A 42 -1.06 -0.89 11.80
C PHE A 42 -1.17 -0.18 13.15
N PRO A 43 -1.41 1.15 13.16
CA PRO A 43 -1.67 1.91 14.36
C PRO A 43 -3.11 1.69 14.77
N GLU A 44 -3.36 1.80 16.06
CA GLU A 44 -4.68 1.83 16.69
C GLU A 44 -5.72 2.75 15.97
N ALA A 45 -5.26 3.68 15.11
CA ALA A 45 -6.10 4.52 14.26
C ALA A 45 -6.92 3.77 13.18
N TYR A 46 -6.55 2.54 12.81
CA TYR A 46 -7.35 1.71 11.89
C TYR A 46 -8.30 0.74 12.61
N ASN A 47 -8.35 0.74 13.95
CA ASN A 47 -9.34 -0.02 14.72
C ASN A 47 -10.79 0.46 14.48
N SER A 48 -10.99 1.63 13.86
CA SER A 48 -12.33 2.06 13.41
C SER A 48 -12.69 1.56 12.00
N LEU A 49 -11.72 0.98 11.28
CA LEU A 49 -11.83 0.42 9.93
C LEU A 49 -11.77 -1.11 9.96
N ASP A 50 -12.25 -1.75 11.03
CA ASP A 50 -12.14 -3.20 11.28
C ASP A 50 -12.55 -4.08 10.08
N SER A 51 -13.51 -3.64 9.26
CA SER A 51 -13.95 -4.38 8.06
C SER A 51 -13.05 -4.23 6.84
N ASN A 52 -12.19 -3.19 6.77
CA ASN A 52 -11.40 -2.85 5.60
C ASN A 52 -9.90 -3.13 5.75
N GLN A 53 -9.43 -3.52 6.95
CA GLN A 53 -8.02 -3.82 7.21
C GLN A 53 -7.49 -4.94 6.29
N ILE A 54 -8.29 -5.99 6.07
CA ILE A 54 -7.95 -7.09 5.14
C ILE A 54 -7.81 -6.58 3.71
N THR A 55 -8.70 -5.69 3.27
CA THR A 55 -8.66 -5.11 1.93
C THR A 55 -7.41 -4.26 1.71
N LEU A 56 -7.02 -3.44 2.70
CA LEU A 56 -5.77 -2.68 2.65
C LEU A 56 -4.55 -3.59 2.63
N LEU A 57 -4.53 -4.63 3.45
CA LEU A 57 -3.46 -5.62 3.45
C LEU A 57 -3.34 -6.32 2.09
N TYR A 58 -4.48 -6.73 1.51
CA TYR A 58 -4.53 -7.35 0.19
C TYR A 58 -3.91 -6.45 -0.88
N PHE A 59 -4.33 -5.19 -0.97
CA PHE A 59 -3.77 -4.26 -1.96
C PHE A 59 -2.30 -3.95 -1.73
N ALA A 60 -1.87 -3.86 -0.46
CA ALA A 60 -0.47 -3.63 -0.14
C ALA A 60 0.43 -4.79 -0.56
N LEU A 61 0.03 -6.03 -0.25
CA LEU A 61 0.75 -7.25 -0.63
C LEU A 61 0.78 -7.44 -2.15
N SER A 62 -0.38 -7.34 -2.81
CA SER A 62 -0.47 -7.48 -4.27
C SER A 62 0.30 -6.37 -5.00
N GLY A 63 0.34 -5.15 -4.46
CA GLY A 63 1.13 -4.06 -5.01
C GLY A 63 2.63 -4.35 -4.96
N LEU A 64 3.13 -4.90 -3.85
CA LEU A 64 4.54 -5.29 -3.73
C LEU A 64 4.89 -6.48 -4.61
N ASP A 65 3.98 -7.44 -4.77
CA ASP A 65 4.15 -8.59 -5.66
C ASP A 65 4.30 -8.13 -7.11
N LEU A 66 3.41 -7.23 -7.56
CA LEU A 66 3.47 -6.65 -8.90
C LEU A 66 4.75 -5.86 -9.16
N LEU A 67 5.32 -5.26 -8.12
CA LEU A 67 6.59 -4.51 -8.18
C LEU A 67 7.82 -5.43 -8.05
N GLY A 68 7.66 -6.73 -7.78
CA GLY A 68 8.75 -7.68 -7.58
C GLY A 68 9.48 -7.55 -6.24
N GLU A 69 8.88 -6.85 -5.28
CA GLU A 69 9.50 -6.50 -3.99
C GLU A 69 8.85 -7.22 -2.80
N LEU A 70 7.92 -8.15 -3.06
CA LEU A 70 7.24 -8.88 -2.00
C LEU A 70 8.20 -9.82 -1.25
N ASP A 71 8.95 -10.64 -1.98
CA ASP A 71 9.86 -11.64 -1.40
C ASP A 71 11.11 -11.02 -0.77
N SER A 72 11.53 -9.84 -1.24
CA SER A 72 12.64 -9.08 -0.64
C SER A 72 12.25 -8.52 0.74
N LEU A 73 10.98 -8.17 0.92
CA LEU A 73 10.44 -7.58 2.14
C LEU A 73 9.94 -8.62 3.16
N LEU A 74 9.25 -9.66 2.69
CA LEU A 74 8.61 -10.67 3.53
C LEU A 74 9.57 -11.82 3.82
N SER A 75 10.32 -11.69 4.92
CA SER A 75 11.00 -12.84 5.49
C SER A 75 9.99 -13.98 5.78
N PRO A 76 10.42 -15.25 5.75
CA PRO A 76 9.53 -16.38 6.03
C PRO A 76 8.76 -16.24 7.35
N THR A 77 9.42 -15.69 8.38
CA THR A 77 8.81 -15.39 9.68
C THR A 77 7.70 -14.37 9.56
N ARG A 78 7.97 -13.23 8.90
CA ARG A 78 7.00 -12.14 8.75
C ARG A 78 5.80 -12.55 7.89
N ARG A 79 6.05 -13.36 6.86
CA ARG A 79 5.00 -13.98 6.06
C ARG A 79 4.07 -14.83 6.94
N GLN A 80 4.63 -15.63 7.83
CA GLN A 80 3.84 -16.45 8.75
C GLN A 80 3.01 -15.60 9.73
N GLU A 81 3.58 -14.51 10.26
CA GLU A 81 2.87 -13.58 11.14
C GLU A 81 1.62 -12.98 10.48
N TYR A 82 1.72 -12.59 9.19
CA TYR A 82 0.58 -12.11 8.42
C TYR A 82 -0.48 -13.18 8.20
N ILE A 83 -0.06 -14.42 7.88
CA ILE A 83 -0.96 -15.56 7.71
C ILE A 83 -1.73 -15.83 9.02
N ASP A 84 -1.02 -15.90 10.14
CA ASP A 84 -1.62 -16.14 11.45
C ASP A 84 -2.58 -15.00 11.84
N TRP A 85 -2.24 -13.76 11.52
CA TRP A 85 -3.13 -12.62 11.75
C TRP A 85 -4.41 -12.71 10.92
N ILE A 86 -4.32 -13.03 9.63
CA ILE A 86 -5.49 -13.22 8.76
C ILE A 86 -6.37 -14.35 9.32
N TYR A 87 -5.78 -15.47 9.75
CA TYR A 87 -6.55 -16.57 10.33
C TYR A 87 -7.23 -16.21 11.66
N ARG A 88 -6.63 -15.35 12.50
CA ARG A 88 -7.29 -14.84 13.72
C ARG A 88 -8.54 -14.01 13.43
N LEU A 89 -8.63 -13.39 12.26
CA LEU A 89 -9.77 -12.58 11.84
C LEU A 89 -10.93 -13.42 11.28
N GLN A 90 -10.70 -14.71 10.99
CA GLN A 90 -11.76 -15.62 10.57
C GLN A 90 -12.57 -16.07 11.78
N PHE A 91 -13.88 -15.85 11.77
CA PHE A 91 -14.77 -16.41 12.78
C PHE A 91 -14.77 -17.95 12.70
N THR A 92 -14.51 -18.62 13.84
CA THR A 92 -14.47 -20.09 13.94
C THR A 92 -15.83 -20.74 14.23
N LYS A 93 -16.95 -20.12 13.85
CA LYS A 93 -18.27 -20.75 13.97
C LYS A 93 -18.97 -20.82 12.62
N GLY A 94 -18.91 -22.01 12.03
CA GLY A 94 -19.95 -22.56 11.15
C GLY A 94 -20.88 -23.43 11.97
#